data_AF-A0A3B6NPT2-F1
#
_entry.id   AF-A0A3B6NPT2-F1
#
_cell.length_a   1.000
_cell.length_b   1.000
_cell.length_c   1.000
_cell.angle_alpha   90.00
_cell.angle_beta   90.00
_cell.angle_gamma   90.00
#
_symmetry.space_group_name_H-M   'P 1'
#
loop_
_entity.id
_entity.type
_entity.pdbx_description
1 polymer ?
#
loop_
_entity_poly.entity_id
_entity_poly.type
_entity_poly.pdbx_seq_one_letter_code
_entity_poly.pdbx_strand_id
1 'polypeptide(L)'
;METDCLEIVNLWNDRHNTRSIVAPILVEIGELTMSFDFLIQHVSRTANLPAHLCAKRACLLMVTESWLDLEPLFLVTSLLADDRRSSFV
;
A
#
# COMPACT_ATOMS: atom_id res chain seq x y z
N MET A 1 8.08 1.32 0.41
CA MET A 1 6.60 1.22 0.39
C MET A 1 6.03 2.56 0.84
N GLU A 2 5.00 3.03 0.16
CA GLU A 2 4.31 4.29 0.50
C GLU A 2 2.95 4.00 1.14
N THR A 3 2.52 4.87 2.07
CA THR A 3 1.20 4.79 2.71
C THR A 3 0.75 6.18 3.17
N ASP A 4 -0.55 6.45 3.17
CA ASP A 4 -1.12 7.65 3.79
C ASP A 4 -1.44 7.47 5.29
N CYS A 5 -1.11 6.31 5.86
CA CYS A 5 -1.30 6.01 7.26
C CYS A 5 -0.03 6.33 8.07
N LEU A 6 0.04 7.55 8.63
CA LEU A 6 1.17 7.96 9.47
C LEU A 6 1.37 7.05 10.68
N GLU A 7 0.29 6.51 11.24
CA GLU A 7 0.36 5.58 12.38
C GLU A 7 1.14 4.31 12.02
N ILE A 8 0.92 3.73 10.84
CA ILE A 8 1.68 2.57 10.37
C ILE A 8 3.16 2.88 10.21
N VAL A 9 3.52 4.08 9.74
CA VAL A 9 4.92 4.50 9.62
C VAL A 9 5.58 4.57 11.00
N ASN A 10 4.90 5.15 11.99
CA ASN A 10 5.41 5.22 13.35
C ASN A 10 5.56 3.81 13.96
N LEU A 11 4.54 2.95 13.80
CA LEU A 11 4.59 1.57 14.27
C LEU A 11 5.70 0.76 13.59
N TRP A 12 5.99 1.01 12.31
CA TRP A 12 7.11 0.36 11.61
C TRP A 12 8.46 0.73 12.19
N ASN A 13 8.66 2.01 12.51
CA ASN A 13 9.90 2.50 13.11
C ASN A 13 10.10 1.93 14.52
N ASP A 14 9.02 1.79 15.29
CA ASP A 14 9.05 1.25 16.66
C ASP A 14 8.63 -0.24 16.72
N ARG A 15 8.67 -0.98 15.61
CA ARG A 15 8.03 -2.31 15.48
C ARG A 15 8.48 -3.35 16.50
N HIS A 16 9.70 -3.26 17.02
CA HIS A 16 10.24 -4.17 18.03
C HIS A 16 9.92 -3.75 19.48
N ASN A 17 9.30 -2.59 19.68
CA ASN A 17 9.06 -2.00 20.99
C ASN A 17 7.58 -1.61 21.23
N THR A 18 6.69 -1.89 20.27
CA THR A 18 5.25 -1.59 20.43
C THR A 18 4.46 -2.83 20.81
N ARG A 19 3.41 -2.66 21.63
CA ARG A 19 2.41 -3.71 21.96
C ARG A 19 1.20 -3.65 21.02
N SER A 20 1.37 -3.12 19.81
CA SER A 20 0.28 -3.00 18.85
C SER A 20 -0.17 -4.37 18.36
N ILE A 21 -1.47 -4.53 18.08
CA ILE A 21 -2.01 -5.77 17.52
C ILE A 21 -1.39 -6.11 16.17
N VAL A 22 -0.93 -5.10 15.41
CA VAL A 22 -0.26 -5.29 14.12
C VAL A 22 1.25 -5.49 14.23
N ALA A 23 1.84 -5.41 15.43
CA ALA A 23 3.28 -5.53 15.61
C ALA A 23 3.86 -6.86 15.05
N PRO A 24 3.22 -8.04 15.24
CA PRO A 24 3.71 -9.29 14.65
C PRO A 24 3.80 -9.23 13.12
N ILE A 25 2.83 -8.60 12.46
CA ILE A 25 2.80 -8.44 11.00
C ILE A 25 3.97 -7.54 10.54
N LEU A 26 4.23 -6.46 11.27
CA LEU A 26 5.34 -5.55 10.95
C LEU A 26 6.71 -6.22 11.18
N VAL A 27 6.83 -7.10 12.17
CA VAL A 27 8.05 -7.90 12.38
C VAL A 27 8.25 -8.88 11.22
N GLU A 28 7.21 -9.60 10.81
CA GLU A 28 7.27 -10.53 9.67
C GLU A 28 7.65 -9.81 8.37
N ILE A 29 7.08 -8.64 8.08
CA ILE A 29 7.50 -7.81 6.95
C ILE A 29 8.98 -7.43 7.08
N GLY A 30 9.44 -7.08 8.29
CA GLY A 30 10.85 -6.83 8.59
C GLY A 30 11.76 -8.01 8.23
N GLU A 31 11.37 -9.22 8.61
CA GLU A 31 12.10 -10.46 8.31
C GLU A 31 12.13 -10.76 6.81
N LEU A 32 10.98 -10.63 6.12
CA LEU A 32 10.88 -10.85 4.67
C LEU A 32 11.69 -9.85 3.85
N THR A 33 11.88 -8.64 4.39
CA THR A 33 12.59 -7.55 3.71
C THR A 33 14.07 -7.50 4.07
N MET A 34 14.59 -8.40 4.93
CA MET A 34 16.00 -8.39 5.37
C MET A 34 17.03 -8.46 4.24
N SER A 35 16.65 -9.00 3.07
CA SER A 35 17.55 -9.16 1.93
C SER A 35 17.69 -7.91 1.05
N PHE A 36 16.94 -6.84 1.33
CA PHE A 36 16.99 -5.59 0.55
C PHE A 36 16.66 -4.35 1.39
N ASP A 37 17.06 -3.18 0.90
CA ASP A 37 16.72 -1.92 1.56
C ASP A 37 15.22 -1.66 1.44
N PHE A 38 14.52 -1.74 2.58
CA PHE A 38 13.09 -1.52 2.66
C PHE A 38 12.73 -0.47 3.70
N LEU A 39 11.88 0.46 3.30
CA LEU A 39 11.37 1.53 4.16
C LEU A 39 9.87 1.72 3.92
N ILE A 40 9.13 2.09 4.96
CA ILE A 40 7.74 2.52 4.86
C ILE A 40 7.69 4.04 5.05
N GLN A 41 7.19 4.78 4.05
CA GLN A 41 7.10 6.23 4.08
C GLN A 41 5.67 6.73 4.02
N HIS A 42 5.45 7.84 4.71
CA HIS A 42 4.19 8.55 4.66
C HIS A 42 4.08 9.38 3.38
N VAL A 43 2.95 9.30 2.68
CA VAL A 43 2.59 10.14 1.54
C VAL A 43 1.22 10.78 1.73
N SER A 44 0.90 11.78 0.93
CA SER A 44 -0.45 12.37 0.92
C SER A 44 -1.51 11.34 0.50
N ARG A 45 -2.75 11.50 0.99
CA ARG A 45 -3.89 10.64 0.60
C ARG A 45 -4.10 10.57 -0.92
N THR A 46 -3.86 11.68 -1.61
CA THR A 46 -4.01 11.77 -3.07
C THR A 46 -2.98 10.90 -3.79
N ALA A 47 -1.74 10.84 -3.29
CA ALA A 47 -0.71 9.94 -3.84
C ALA A 47 -1.01 8.47 -3.54
N ASN A 48 -1.70 8.17 -2.43
CA ASN A 48 -2.11 6.80 -2.07
C ASN A 48 -3.46 6.36 -2.69
N LEU A 49 -3.99 7.11 -3.66
CA LEU A 49 -5.30 6.84 -4.27
C LEU A 49 -5.41 5.44 -4.90
N PRO A 50 -4.42 4.93 -5.66
CA PRO A 50 -4.51 3.58 -6.22
C PRO A 50 -4.70 2.51 -5.13
N ALA A 51 -3.94 2.60 -4.03
CA ALA A 51 -4.04 1.66 -2.92
C ALA A 51 -5.42 1.76 -2.23
N HIS A 52 -5.96 2.98 -2.07
CA HIS A 52 -7.30 3.18 -1.55
C HIS A 52 -8.37 2.49 -2.42
N LEU A 53 -8.27 2.62 -3.75
CA LEU A 53 -9.23 1.98 -4.67
C LEU A 53 -9.17 0.45 -4.59
N CYS A 54 -7.96 -0.12 -4.47
CA CYS A 54 -7.77 -1.56 -4.26
C CYS A 54 -8.43 -2.02 -2.95
N ALA A 55 -8.18 -1.32 -1.83
CA ALA A 55 -8.79 -1.65 -0.55
C ALA A 55 -10.32 -1.53 -0.59
N LYS A 56 -10.84 -0.46 -1.20
CA LYS A 56 -12.29 -0.23 -1.37
C LYS A 56 -12.94 -1.35 -2.19
N ARG A 57 -12.31 -1.79 -3.28
CA ARG A 57 -12.78 -2.93 -4.08
C ARG A 57 -12.80 -4.21 -3.25
N ALA A 58 -11.71 -4.51 -2.54
CA ALA A 58 -11.61 -5.69 -1.69
C ALA A 58 -12.69 -5.72 -0.60
N CYS A 59 -13.00 -4.59 0.03
CA CYS A 59 -14.06 -4.51 1.04
C CYS A 59 -15.47 -4.78 0.50
N LEU A 60 -15.69 -4.63 -0.81
CA LEU A 60 -16.98 -4.91 -1.46
C LEU A 60 -17.10 -6.36 -1.93
N LEU A 61 -15.98 -7.08 -1.99
CA LEU A 61 -15.95 -8.46 -2.43
C LEU A 61 -16.16 -9.39 -1.24
N MET A 62 -16.99 -10.42 -1.45
CA MET A 62 -17.14 -11.54 -0.50
C MET A 62 -16.14 -12.67 -0.79
N VAL A 63 -15.27 -12.48 -1.79
CA VAL A 63 -14.34 -13.49 -2.31
C VAL A 63 -12.99 -12.83 -2.61
N THR A 64 -11.96 -13.66 -2.72
CA THR A 64 -10.65 -13.23 -3.24
C THR A 64 -10.70 -13.17 -4.76
N GLU A 65 -10.35 -12.02 -5.33
CA GLU A 65 -10.24 -11.80 -6.77
C GLU A 65 -8.75 -11.93 -7.19
N SER A 66 -8.50 -12.53 -8.35
CA SER A 66 -7.16 -12.62 -8.97
C SER A 66 -7.11 -11.72 -10.20
N TRP A 67 -6.01 -11.00 -10.39
CA TRP A 67 -5.78 -10.13 -11.55
C TRP A 67 -4.69 -10.65 -12.48
N LEU A 68 -4.40 -11.96 -12.44
CA LEU A 68 -3.39 -12.58 -13.30
C LEU A 68 -3.79 -12.60 -14.78
N ASP A 69 -5.10 -12.68 -15.07
CA ASP A 69 -5.62 -12.77 -16.44
C ASP A 69 -6.05 -11.42 -17.01
N LEU A 70 -6.52 -10.51 -16.16
CA LEU A 70 -7.01 -9.19 -16.56
C LEU A 70 -6.77 -8.16 -15.46
N GLU A 71 -6.11 -7.05 -15.82
CA GLU A 71 -5.90 -5.95 -14.90
C GLU A 71 -7.21 -5.17 -14.68
N PRO A 72 -7.52 -4.78 -13.44
CA PRO A 72 -8.72 -4.02 -13.16
C PRO A 72 -8.62 -2.59 -13.72
N LEU A 73 -9.59 -2.21 -14.56
CA LEU A 73 -9.61 -0.91 -15.24
C LEU A 73 -9.51 0.29 -14.27
N PHE A 74 -10.09 0.19 -13.07
CA PHE A 74 -10.02 1.27 -12.08
C PHE A 74 -8.57 1.56 -11.66
N LEU A 75 -7.73 0.52 -11.55
CA LEU A 75 -6.35 0.64 -11.13
C LEU A 75 -5.51 1.22 -12.25
N VAL A 76 -5.68 0.70 -13.47
CA VAL A 76 -5.00 1.21 -14.68
C VAL A 76 -5.31 2.70 -14.87
N THR A 77 -6.58 3.09 -14.76
CA THR A 77 -7.00 4.49 -14.90
C THR A 77 -6.39 5.37 -13.81
N SER A 78 -6.38 4.90 -12.56
CA SER A 78 -5.80 5.66 -11.44
C SER A 78 -4.30 5.85 -11.58
N LEU A 79 -3.58 4.83 -12.06
CA LEU A 79 -2.13 4.90 -12.27
C LEU A 79 -1.77 5.81 -13.45
N LEU A 80 -2.53 5.75 -14.55
CA LEU A 80 -2.33 6.63 -15.69
C LEU A 80 -2.55 8.10 -15.33
N ALA A 81 -3.49 8.40 -14.43
CA ALA A 81 -3.74 9.75 -13.94
C ALA A 81 -2.64 10.27 -12.99
N ASP A 82 -1.91 9.38 -12.32
CA ASP A 82 -0.79 9.73 -11.44
C ASP A 82 0.54 9.92 -12.21
N ASP A 83 0.62 9.39 -13.43
CA ASP A 83 1.81 9.57 -14.28
C ASP A 83 1.93 11.03 -14.74
N ARG A 84 3.03 11.67 -14.32
CA ARG A 84 3.42 13.03 -14.73
C ARG A 84 3.63 13.17 -16.25
N ARG A 85 3.78 12.08 -17.00
CA ARG A 85 3.84 12.09 -18.47
C ARG A 85 2.46 12.16 -19.13
N SER A 86 1.41 11.76 -18.42
CA SER A 86 0.03 11.77 -18.91
C SER A 86 -0.67 13.12 -18.71
N SER A 87 -0.05 14.07 -18.01
CA SER A 87 -0.61 15.41 -17.72
C SER A 87 -0.37 16.46 -18.81
N PHE A 88 0.22 16.08 -19.95
CA PHE A 88 0.38 16.94 -21.13
C PHE A 88 -0.62 16.55 -22.23
N VAL A 89 -1.90 16.89 -22.03
CA VAL A 89 -2.90 17.02 -23.10
C VAL A 89 -3.71 18.28 -22.88
#